data_AF-A0A528E043-F1
#
_entry.id   AF-A0A528E043-F1
#
_cell.length_a   1.000
_cell.length_b   1.000
_cell.length_c   1.000
_cell.angle_alpha   90.00
_cell.angle_beta   90.00
_cell.angle_gamma   90.00
#
_symmetry.space_group_name_H-M   'P 1'
#
loop_
_entity.id
_entity.type
_entity.pdbx_description
1 polymer ?
#
loop_
_entity_poly.entity_id
_entity_poly.type
_entity_poly.pdbx_seq_one_letter_code
_entity_poly.pdbx_strand_id
1 'polypeptide(L)'
;MSDDTAIRRSLSEEIGYWLESASRTLEKRYGNDVPLAKQDMLLAHYLYGLTAVVHAGDAPAAHLAAVRSYLGRLIPDERVARALQTVPEEGDSWLEDTLDRVEAIGEKQGHALLARGIDVVIPFSSRHASVAGSAEPVVERDPPQEALSQ
;
A
#
# COMPACT_ATOMS: atom_id res chain seq x y z
N MET A 1 -12.50 37.12 9.51
CA MET A 1 -11.39 36.46 10.22
C MET A 1 -11.62 34.98 10.01
N SER A 2 -10.84 34.33 9.14
CA SER A 2 -11.00 32.88 8.89
C SER A 2 -10.54 32.10 10.10
N ASP A 3 -11.44 31.29 10.66
CA ASP A 3 -11.11 30.21 11.58
C ASP A 3 -10.45 29.06 10.80
N ASP A 4 -9.17 29.24 10.47
CA ASP A 4 -8.34 28.18 9.89
C ASP A 4 -7.72 27.36 11.03
N THR A 5 -8.59 26.73 11.83
CA THR A 5 -8.14 25.79 12.86
C THR A 5 -7.96 24.44 12.20
N ALA A 6 -6.82 24.24 11.52
CA ALA A 6 -6.37 22.91 11.14
C ALA A 6 -6.12 22.12 12.44
N ILE A 7 -7.09 21.28 12.83
CA ILE A 7 -6.93 20.35 13.96
C ILE A 7 -5.79 19.41 13.60
N ARG A 8 -4.60 19.66 14.16
CA ARG A 8 -3.45 18.76 14.02
C ARG A 8 -3.80 17.44 14.70
N ARG A 9 -4.00 16.38 13.92
CA ARG A 9 -4.18 15.02 14.42
C ARG A 9 -2.94 14.57 15.19
N SER A 10 -3.15 13.77 16.22
CA SER A 10 -2.09 13.07 16.92
C SER A 10 -1.41 12.05 15.99
N LEU A 11 -0.17 11.67 16.30
CA LEU A 11 0.57 10.67 15.52
C LEU A 11 -0.17 9.32 15.43
N SER A 12 -0.86 8.91 16.49
CA SER A 12 -1.69 7.68 16.50
C SER A 12 -2.90 7.78 15.56
N GLU A 13 -3.52 8.96 15.46
CA GLU A 13 -4.63 9.21 14.52
C GLU A 13 -4.13 9.25 13.07
N GLU A 14 -2.97 9.84 12.83
CA GLU A 14 -2.33 9.84 11.51
C GLU A 14 -1.97 8.42 11.05
N ILE A 15 -1.36 7.60 11.93
CA ILE A 15 -1.10 6.18 11.64
C ILE A 15 -2.39 5.44 11.32
N GLY A 16 -3.45 5.66 12.13
CA GLY A 16 -4.77 5.07 11.88
C GLY A 16 -5.35 5.47 10.52
N TYR A 17 -5.27 6.74 10.16
CA TYR A 17 -5.72 7.25 8.86
C TYR A 17 -4.98 6.59 7.69
N TRP A 18 -3.65 6.51 7.77
CA TRP A 18 -2.84 5.86 6.74
C TRP A 18 -3.16 4.38 6.60
N LEU A 19 -3.37 3.69 7.72
CA LEU A 19 -3.76 2.27 7.74
C LEU A 19 -5.12 2.04 7.08
N GLU A 20 -6.13 2.86 7.39
CA GLU A 20 -7.45 2.80 6.74
C GLU A 20 -7.38 3.10 5.24
N SER A 21 -6.57 4.08 4.86
CA SER A 21 -6.37 4.43 3.45
C SER A 21 -5.70 3.29 2.68
N ALA A 22 -4.68 2.65 3.27
CA ALA A 22 -4.02 1.49 2.69
C ALA A 22 -4.97 0.30 2.56
N SER A 23 -5.76 -0.02 3.60
CA SER A 23 -6.77 -1.07 3.57
C SER A 23 -7.77 -0.88 2.41
N ARG A 24 -8.35 0.32 2.28
CA ARG A 24 -9.25 0.64 1.15
C ARG A 24 -8.56 0.54 -0.22
N THR A 25 -7.27 0.84 -0.29
CA THR A 25 -6.49 0.75 -1.53
C THR A 25 -6.22 -0.69 -1.92
N LEU A 26 -5.89 -1.55 -0.94
CA LEU A 26 -5.71 -2.98 -1.15
C LEU A 26 -7.02 -3.63 -1.60
N GLU A 27 -8.13 -3.34 -0.91
CA GLU A 27 -9.47 -3.83 -1.28
C GLU A 27 -9.84 -3.42 -2.72
N LYS A 28 -9.62 -2.16 -3.09
CA LYS A 28 -9.89 -1.68 -4.46
C LYS A 28 -9.03 -2.34 -5.52
N ARG A 29 -7.77 -2.64 -5.20
CA ARG A 29 -6.80 -3.17 -6.17
C ARG A 29 -6.92 -4.68 -6.33
N TYR A 30 -7.11 -5.38 -5.22
CA TYR A 30 -6.99 -6.82 -5.15
C TYR A 30 -8.31 -7.51 -4.84
N GLY A 31 -9.23 -6.84 -4.13
CA GLY A 31 -10.62 -7.26 -3.93
C GLY A 31 -10.80 -8.77 -3.77
N ASN A 32 -11.59 -9.37 -4.65
CA ASN A 32 -11.84 -10.81 -4.63
C ASN A 32 -10.78 -11.65 -5.36
N ASP A 33 -9.82 -11.01 -6.04
CA ASP A 33 -8.80 -11.69 -6.85
C ASP A 33 -7.63 -12.21 -6.00
N VAL A 34 -7.45 -11.66 -4.79
CA VAL A 34 -6.42 -12.09 -3.84
C VAL A 34 -7.08 -12.62 -2.57
N PRO A 35 -6.70 -13.81 -2.08
CA PRO A 35 -7.22 -14.34 -0.82
C PRO A 35 -7.09 -13.34 0.34
N LEU A 36 -8.14 -13.25 1.16
CA LEU A 36 -8.20 -12.31 2.28
C LEU A 36 -6.99 -12.42 3.23
N ALA A 37 -6.47 -13.63 3.44
CA ALA A 37 -5.28 -13.86 4.25
C ALA A 37 -4.03 -13.17 3.68
N LYS A 38 -3.85 -13.18 2.36
CA LYS A 38 -2.73 -12.47 1.71
C LYS A 38 -2.93 -10.95 1.80
N GLN A 39 -4.16 -10.47 1.67
CA GLN A 39 -4.46 -9.04 1.86
C GLN A 39 -4.16 -8.58 3.30
N ASP A 40 -4.48 -9.41 4.30
CA ASP A 40 -4.15 -9.13 5.70
C ASP A 40 -2.63 -9.10 5.94
N MET A 41 -1.87 -10.00 5.31
CA MET A 41 -0.40 -9.98 5.35
C MET A 41 0.18 -8.71 4.71
N LEU A 42 -0.34 -8.29 3.56
CA LEU A 42 0.06 -7.05 2.90
C LEU A 42 -0.22 -5.83 3.79
N LEU A 43 -1.39 -5.78 4.43
CA LEU A 43 -1.76 -4.70 5.35
C LEU A 43 -0.83 -4.68 6.58
N ALA A 44 -0.48 -5.85 7.11
CA ALA A 44 0.44 -5.99 8.23
C ALA A 44 1.86 -5.51 7.87
N HIS A 45 2.39 -5.87 6.69
CA HIS A 45 3.73 -5.43 6.24
C HIS A 45 3.77 -3.94 5.93
N TYR A 46 2.73 -3.40 5.32
CA TYR A 46 2.59 -1.95 5.16
C TYR A 46 2.66 -1.22 6.51
N LEU A 47 1.89 -1.69 7.50
CA LEU A 47 1.89 -1.10 8.83
C LEU A 47 3.23 -1.29 9.54
N TYR A 48 3.87 -2.44 9.37
CA TYR A 48 5.19 -2.70 9.91
C TYR A 48 6.20 -1.67 9.40
N GLY A 49 6.32 -1.48 8.08
CA GLY A 49 7.21 -0.46 7.51
C GLY A 49 6.89 0.96 8.01
N LEU A 50 5.60 1.32 8.05
CA LEU A 50 5.13 2.61 8.56
C LEU A 50 5.57 2.86 10.00
N THR A 51 5.39 1.85 10.87
CA THR A 51 5.62 1.96 12.30
C THR A 51 7.07 1.66 12.70
N ALA A 52 7.84 0.93 11.89
CA ALA A 52 9.26 0.68 12.14
C ALA A 52 10.07 1.98 12.21
N VAL A 53 9.73 2.96 11.38
CA VAL A 53 10.31 4.29 11.42
C VAL A 53 9.89 5.05 12.69
N VAL A 54 8.61 5.00 13.04
CA VAL A 54 8.03 5.73 14.18
C VAL A 54 8.50 5.16 15.53
N HIS A 55 8.63 3.83 15.60
CA HIS A 55 8.97 3.07 16.80
C HIS A 55 10.44 2.58 16.77
N ALA A 56 11.32 3.22 15.99
CA ALA A 56 12.70 2.79 15.81
C ALA A 56 13.51 2.69 17.13
N GLY A 57 13.12 3.45 18.16
CA GLY A 57 13.73 3.42 19.48
C GLY A 57 13.07 2.48 20.50
N ASP A 58 11.96 1.85 20.14
CA ASP A 58 11.18 1.01 21.04
C ASP A 58 11.74 -0.41 21.10
N ALA A 59 11.49 -1.12 22.20
CA ALA A 59 11.75 -2.54 22.28
C ALA A 59 10.88 -3.30 21.26
N PRO A 60 11.37 -4.40 20.64
CA PRO A 60 10.61 -5.15 19.64
C PRO A 60 9.22 -5.61 20.13
N ALA A 61 9.09 -5.98 21.40
CA ALA A 61 7.81 -6.37 22.00
C ALA A 61 6.81 -5.21 22.07
N ALA A 62 7.28 -3.98 22.33
CA ALA A 62 6.46 -2.78 22.34
C ALA A 62 6.00 -2.40 20.93
N HIS A 63 6.89 -2.47 19.95
CA HIS A 63 6.54 -2.26 18.54
C HIS A 63 5.50 -3.28 18.04
N LEU A 64 5.71 -4.57 18.33
CA LEU A 64 4.74 -5.62 17.99
C LEU A 64 3.37 -5.39 18.66
N ALA A 65 3.34 -4.94 19.93
CA ALA A 65 2.09 -4.60 20.61
C ALA A 65 1.38 -3.41 19.95
N ALA A 66 2.12 -2.40 19.50
CA ALA A 66 1.57 -1.27 18.75
C ALA A 66 0.97 -1.73 17.41
N VAL A 67 1.71 -2.52 16.63
CA VAL A 67 1.24 -3.11 15.35
C VAL A 67 -0.06 -3.88 15.55
N ARG A 68 -0.13 -4.75 16.57
CA ARG A 68 -1.36 -5.48 16.93
C ARG A 68 -2.51 -4.54 17.25
N SER A 69 -2.25 -3.51 18.06
CA SER A 69 -3.28 -2.54 18.47
C SER A 69 -3.84 -1.77 17.27
N TYR A 70 -3.02 -1.35 16.32
CA TYR A 70 -3.49 -0.64 15.13
C TYR A 70 -4.26 -1.55 14.17
N LEU A 71 -3.79 -2.77 13.90
CA LEU A 71 -4.52 -3.72 13.05
C LEU A 71 -5.87 -4.10 13.65
N GLY A 72 -5.94 -4.31 14.96
CA GLY A 72 -7.18 -4.66 15.67
C GLY A 72 -8.27 -3.59 15.60
N ARG A 73 -7.95 -2.36 15.17
CA ARG A 73 -8.96 -1.32 14.89
C ARG A 73 -9.69 -1.55 13.57
N LEU A 74 -9.11 -2.29 12.62
CA LEU A 74 -9.68 -2.50 11.28
C LEU A 74 -10.16 -3.93 11.05
N ILE A 75 -9.45 -4.93 11.59
CA ILE A 75 -9.76 -6.34 11.35
C ILE A 75 -9.89 -7.10 12.68
N PRO A 76 -10.70 -8.18 12.73
CA PRO A 76 -10.83 -9.01 13.92
C PRO A 76 -9.50 -9.57 14.43
N ASP A 77 -9.35 -9.70 15.75
CA ASP A 77 -8.12 -10.17 16.42
C ASP A 77 -7.59 -11.50 15.88
N GLU A 78 -8.47 -12.44 15.50
CA GLU A 78 -8.05 -13.70 14.91
C GLU A 78 -7.32 -13.51 13.57
N ARG A 79 -7.79 -12.56 12.75
CA ARG A 79 -7.15 -12.21 11.49
C ARG A 79 -5.84 -11.45 11.72
N VAL A 80 -5.78 -10.58 12.73
CA VAL A 80 -4.52 -9.94 13.16
C VAL A 80 -3.49 -10.99 13.53
N ALA A 81 -3.85 -11.93 14.41
CA ALA A 81 -2.95 -12.98 14.87
C ALA A 81 -2.44 -13.83 13.69
N ARG A 82 -3.34 -14.22 12.78
CA ARG A 82 -2.97 -14.99 11.58
C ARG A 82 -2.02 -14.22 10.67
N ALA A 83 -2.31 -12.95 10.36
CA ALA A 83 -1.49 -12.12 9.49
C ALA A 83 -0.07 -11.91 10.02
N LEU A 84 0.08 -11.80 11.34
CA LEU A 84 1.38 -11.60 11.99
C LEU A 84 2.19 -12.89 12.20
N GLN A 85 1.58 -14.06 12.04
CA GLN A 85 2.23 -15.37 12.23
C GLN A 85 2.48 -16.11 10.92
N THR A 86 1.78 -15.73 9.85
CA THR A 86 1.85 -16.39 8.55
C THR A 86 3.08 -15.92 7.79
N VAL A 87 3.72 -16.85 7.09
CA VAL A 87 4.77 -16.58 6.11
C VAL A 87 4.25 -16.94 4.71
N PRO A 88 4.75 -16.29 3.63
CA PRO A 88 4.41 -16.69 2.27
C PRO A 88 4.68 -18.17 2.04
N GLU A 89 3.85 -18.81 1.22
CA GLU A 89 4.09 -20.18 0.77
C GLU A 89 5.34 -20.20 -0.12
N GLU A 90 6.13 -21.27 -0.02
CA GLU A 90 7.33 -21.43 -0.84
C GLU A 90 6.97 -21.37 -2.34
N GLY A 91 7.62 -20.47 -3.07
CA GLY A 91 7.38 -20.25 -4.49
C GLY A 91 6.32 -19.20 -4.83
N ASP A 92 5.69 -18.56 -3.85
CA ASP A 92 4.78 -17.42 -4.07
C ASP A 92 5.54 -16.09 -4.26
N SER A 93 6.35 -16.04 -5.32
CA SER A 93 7.23 -14.90 -5.60
C SER A 93 6.48 -13.59 -5.79
N TRP A 94 5.22 -13.64 -6.26
CA TRP A 94 4.37 -12.45 -6.36
C TRP A 94 4.07 -11.86 -4.99
N LEU A 95 3.74 -12.70 -4.00
CA LEU A 95 3.44 -12.24 -2.66
C LEU A 95 4.70 -11.68 -2.00
N GLU A 96 5.83 -12.39 -2.10
CA GLU A 96 7.13 -11.94 -1.58
C GLU A 96 7.50 -10.56 -2.13
N ASP A 97 7.53 -10.39 -3.46
CA ASP A 97 7.83 -9.11 -4.11
C ASP A 97 6.85 -8.00 -3.71
N THR A 98 5.58 -8.36 -3.48
CA THR A 98 4.55 -7.39 -3.11
C THR A 98 4.69 -6.97 -1.65
N LEU A 99 5.05 -7.88 -0.75
CA LEU A 99 5.31 -7.60 0.67
C LEU A 99 6.44 -6.57 0.81
N ASP A 100 7.58 -6.80 0.14
CA ASP A 100 8.72 -5.87 0.15
C ASP A 100 8.31 -4.47 -0.34
N ARG A 101 7.50 -4.41 -1.41
CA ARG A 101 7.02 -3.14 -1.95
C ARG A 101 6.08 -2.41 -1.01
N VAL A 102 5.12 -3.11 -0.39
CA VAL A 102 4.16 -2.45 0.52
C VAL A 102 4.85 -2.01 1.82
N GLU A 103 5.82 -2.77 2.30
CA GLU A 103 6.66 -2.39 3.44
C GLU A 103 7.46 -1.12 3.15
N ALA A 104 8.17 -1.07 2.01
CA ALA A 104 8.93 0.12 1.60
C ALA A 104 8.04 1.36 1.43
N ILE A 105 6.79 1.18 1.00
CA ILE A 105 5.81 2.27 0.92
C ILE A 105 5.40 2.72 2.32
N GLY A 106 5.14 1.79 3.23
CA GLY A 106 4.92 2.06 4.64
C GLY A 106 6.07 2.88 5.23
N GLU A 107 7.31 2.42 5.08
CA GLU A 107 8.52 3.09 5.57
C GLU A 107 8.64 4.52 5.06
N LYS A 108 8.44 4.72 3.75
CA LYS A 108 8.46 6.06 3.15
C LYS A 108 7.40 6.98 3.75
N GLN A 109 6.22 6.46 4.05
CA GLN A 109 5.17 7.21 4.73
C GLN A 109 5.50 7.45 6.21
N GLY A 110 6.19 6.52 6.88
CA GLY A 110 6.69 6.70 8.25
C GLY A 110 7.69 7.84 8.33
N HIS A 111 8.63 7.88 7.38
CA HIS A 111 9.55 9.00 7.24
C HIS A 111 8.83 10.31 6.92
N ALA A 112 7.81 10.27 6.06
CA ALA A 112 6.99 11.44 5.82
C ALA A 112 6.32 11.91 7.13
N LEU A 113 5.66 11.03 7.87
CA LEU A 113 5.02 11.36 9.15
C LEU A 113 5.99 12.02 10.14
N LEU A 114 7.22 11.51 10.26
CA LEU A 114 8.24 12.14 11.11
C LEU A 114 8.78 13.45 10.55
N ALA A 115 8.92 13.56 9.22
CA ALA A 115 9.40 14.76 8.54
C ALA A 115 8.36 15.89 8.51
N ARG A 116 7.12 15.63 8.94
CA ARG A 116 5.98 16.53 8.71
C ARG A 116 5.31 17.06 9.96
N GLY A 117 5.01 18.36 9.99
CA GLY A 117 5.61 19.46 9.23
C GLY A 117 5.21 19.78 7.77
N ILE A 118 4.86 18.85 6.86
CA ILE A 118 4.64 19.10 5.40
C ILE A 118 3.48 18.22 4.88
N ASP A 119 2.91 18.44 3.67
CA ASP A 119 1.85 17.65 2.97
C ASP A 119 2.31 16.80 1.69
N VAL A 120 2.03 15.49 1.54
CA VAL A 120 2.75 14.40 0.79
C VAL A 120 1.80 13.21 0.82
N VAL A 121 1.19 13.05 -0.33
CA VAL A 121 0.48 11.85 -0.75
C VAL A 121 1.47 11.10 -1.64
N ILE A 122 1.76 9.84 -1.32
CA ILE A 122 2.55 8.96 -2.20
C ILE A 122 1.63 7.85 -2.67
N PRO A 123 1.19 7.87 -3.93
CA PRO A 123 0.41 6.78 -4.48
C PRO A 123 1.28 5.52 -4.62
N PHE A 124 0.67 4.37 -4.36
CA PHE A 124 1.24 3.06 -4.68
C PHE A 124 1.47 2.94 -6.19
N SER A 125 2.68 3.25 -6.69
CA SER A 125 3.03 3.11 -8.10
C SER A 125 3.05 1.63 -8.53
N SER A 126 2.09 1.24 -9.36
CA SER A 126 2.08 -0.04 -10.07
C SER A 126 2.87 0.09 -11.38
N ARG A 127 4.07 -0.49 -11.47
CA ARG A 127 4.81 -0.58 -12.74
C ARG A 127 4.46 -1.84 -13.57
N HIS A 128 3.53 -2.67 -13.10
CA HIS A 128 3.22 -3.98 -13.72
C HIS A 128 1.75 -4.16 -14.16
N ALA A 129 0.92 -3.12 -14.13
CA ALA A 129 -0.49 -3.23 -14.55
C ALA A 129 -0.70 -3.36 -16.09
N SER A 130 0.37 -3.41 -16.90
CA SER A 130 0.28 -3.46 -18.37
C SER A 130 0.73 -4.77 -19.01
N VAL A 131 0.95 -5.84 -18.24
CA VAL A 131 1.34 -7.14 -18.81
C VAL A 131 0.30 -8.19 -18.46
N ALA A 132 -0.90 -8.05 -19.02
CA ALA A 132 -1.87 -9.13 -19.15
C ALA A 132 -2.78 -8.89 -20.37
N GLY A 133 -2.54 -9.66 -21.44
CA GLY A 133 -3.59 -10.08 -22.38
C GLY A 133 -3.78 -9.28 -23.66
N SER A 134 -3.15 -9.76 -24.74
CA SER A 134 -3.41 -9.43 -26.15
C SER A 134 -4.85 -9.72 -26.61
N ALA A 135 -5.33 -8.94 -27.58
CA ALA A 135 -5.96 -9.47 -28.80
C ALA A 135 -5.94 -8.39 -29.90
N GLU A 136 -5.20 -8.64 -30.98
CA GLU A 136 -5.37 -7.95 -32.26
C GLU A 136 -6.78 -8.21 -32.82
N PRO A 137 -7.28 -7.32 -33.71
CA PRO A 137 -7.44 -7.83 -35.07
C PRO A 137 -7.01 -6.83 -36.16
N VAL A 138 -6.20 -7.36 -37.09
CA VAL A 138 -6.36 -7.31 -38.56
C VAL A 138 -6.98 -6.03 -39.18
N VAL A 139 -6.08 -5.22 -39.72
CA VAL A 139 -5.99 -4.67 -41.10
C VAL A 139 -7.29 -4.38 -41.87
N GLU A 140 -7.47 -3.12 -42.25
CA GLU A 140 -7.81 -2.77 -43.64
C GLU A 140 -6.95 -1.59 -44.12
N ARG A 141 -6.34 -1.76 -45.28
CA ARG A 141 -5.44 -0.83 -45.98
C ARG A 141 -6.25 0.03 -46.93
N ASP A 142 -5.90 1.32 -47.06
CA ASP A 142 -5.96 2.03 -48.34
C ASP A 142 -4.73 2.96 -48.49
N PRO A 143 -4.13 3.12 -49.70
CA PRO A 143 -2.76 3.60 -49.90
C PRO A 143 -2.60 5.12 -50.03
N PRO A 144 -1.35 5.63 -50.10
CA PRO A 144 -1.03 7.05 -50.16
C PRO A 144 -0.99 7.57 -51.61
N GLN A 145 -1.29 8.86 -51.81
CA GLN A 145 -0.79 9.59 -52.98
C GLN A 145 -0.14 10.91 -52.59
N GLU A 146 1.18 10.81 -52.52
CA GLU A 146 2.25 11.68 -53.03
C GLU A 146 1.98 13.16 -53.36
N ALA A 147 2.97 13.95 -52.93
CA ALA A 147 3.26 15.32 -53.30
C ALA A 147 3.65 15.49 -54.79
N LEU A 148 3.40 16.67 -55.37
CA LEU A 148 4.39 17.55 -56.04
C LEU A 148 3.72 18.53 -57.03
N SER A 149 4.04 19.81 -56.82
CA SER A 149 4.33 20.89 -57.77
C SER A 149 3.68 20.94 -59.17
N GLN A 150 2.91 22.02 -59.41
CA GLN A 150 3.23 23.08 -60.38
C GLN A 150 2.62 24.40 -59.90
#